data_AF-A0A382B6L9-F1
#
_entry.id   AF-A0A382B6L9-F1
#
_cell.length_a   1.000
_cell.length_b   1.000
_cell.length_c   1.000
_cell.angle_alpha   90.00
_cell.angle_beta   90.00
_cell.angle_gamma   90.00
#
_symmetry.space_group_name_H-M   'P 1'
#
loop_
_entity.id
_entity.type
_entity.pdbx_description
1 polymer ?
#
loop_
_entity_poly.entity_id
_entity_poly.type
_entity_poly.pdbx_seq_one_letter_code
_entity_poly.pdbx_strand_id
1 'polypeptide(L)'
;MSTLPKSNHNAREALVWQLEAGIDECIGEIPVDRFSVNTEKQPSVGSSSSEIREIKTKVDVISVSGNDIERPARAQIKSTNLKNQFQSAGDLASACSTLEELEMAVRAFEGCTLKKTATNTVFADGNPQARIMFVGEAPGADEDRQGKPFVGASGKLFNKMV
;
A
#
# COMPACT_ATOMS: atom_id res chain seq x y z
N MET A 1 8.00 -20.54 -38.56
CA MET A 1 7.88 -21.19 -37.23
C MET A 1 7.89 -20.10 -36.17
N SER A 2 6.72 -19.85 -35.57
CA SER A 2 6.51 -19.44 -34.17
C SER A 2 5.14 -18.74 -34.11
N THR A 3 4.09 -19.55 -34.23
CA THR A 3 2.71 -19.15 -34.00
C THR A 3 2.50 -19.04 -32.50
N LEU A 4 2.42 -17.81 -31.99
CA LEU A 4 1.84 -17.51 -30.68
C LEU A 4 0.49 -18.23 -30.57
N PRO A 5 0.18 -18.89 -29.44
CA PRO A 5 -1.11 -19.55 -29.28
C PRO A 5 -2.20 -18.46 -29.23
N LYS A 6 -2.92 -18.28 -30.35
CA LYS A 6 -4.22 -17.61 -30.35
C LYS A 6 -5.17 -18.50 -29.56
N SER A 7 -5.17 -18.37 -28.24
CA SER A 7 -6.25 -18.90 -27.44
C SER A 7 -7.49 -18.13 -27.87
N ASN A 8 -8.33 -18.78 -28.67
CA ASN A 8 -9.68 -18.32 -29.01
C ASN A 8 -10.53 -18.37 -27.74
N HIS A 9 -10.21 -17.55 -26.75
CA HIS A 9 -11.20 -17.16 -25.75
C HIS A 9 -12.24 -16.38 -26.55
N ASN A 10 -13.45 -16.91 -26.60
CA ASN A 10 -14.55 -16.29 -27.31
C ASN A 10 -14.67 -14.85 -26.78
N ALA A 11 -14.80 -13.84 -27.64
CA ALA A 11 -14.95 -12.44 -27.20
C ALA A 11 -16.07 -12.31 -26.15
N ARG A 12 -17.09 -13.17 -26.24
CA ARG A 12 -18.14 -13.34 -25.24
C ARG A 12 -17.63 -13.79 -23.87
N GLU A 13 -16.75 -14.78 -23.79
CA GLU A 13 -16.18 -15.28 -22.52
C GLU A 13 -15.32 -14.20 -21.85
N ALA A 14 -14.54 -13.45 -22.65
CA ALA A 14 -13.77 -12.32 -22.14
C ALA A 14 -14.67 -11.21 -21.57
N LEU A 15 -15.84 -10.96 -22.17
CA LEU A 15 -16.81 -9.99 -21.65
C LEU A 15 -17.52 -10.49 -20.38
N VAL A 16 -17.86 -11.79 -20.32
CA VAL A 16 -18.46 -12.40 -19.12
C VAL A 16 -17.50 -12.31 -17.94
N TRP A 17 -16.22 -12.64 -18.15
CA TRP A 17 -15.21 -12.49 -17.11
C TRP A 17 -15.06 -11.04 -16.62
N GLN A 18 -15.12 -10.05 -17.52
CA GLN A 18 -15.06 -8.63 -17.15
C GLN A 18 -16.26 -8.21 -16.28
N LEU A 19 -17.46 -8.68 -16.61
CA LEU A 19 -18.65 -8.43 -15.80
C LEU A 19 -18.55 -9.10 -14.43
N GLU A 20 -18.06 -10.35 -14.36
CA GLU A 20 -17.82 -11.06 -13.10
C GLU A 20 -16.74 -10.40 -12.24
N ALA A 21 -15.76 -9.76 -12.87
CA ALA A 21 -14.73 -8.95 -12.20
C ALA A 21 -15.26 -7.59 -11.70
N GLY A 22 -16.54 -7.26 -11.94
CA GLY A 22 -17.19 -6.04 -11.47
C GLY A 22 -16.94 -4.81 -12.34
N ILE A 23 -16.55 -4.98 -13.60
CA ILE A 23 -16.40 -3.87 -14.54
C ILE A 23 -17.79 -3.46 -15.04
N ASP A 24 -18.19 -2.23 -14.72
CA ASP A 24 -19.53 -1.69 -14.96
C ASP A 24 -19.56 -0.57 -16.01
N GLU A 25 -18.44 0.13 -16.24
CA GLU A 25 -18.35 1.22 -17.23
C GLU A 25 -17.08 1.14 -18.09
N CYS A 26 -17.22 1.42 -19.39
CA CYS A 26 -16.10 1.59 -20.31
C CYS A 26 -15.74 3.08 -20.43
N ILE A 27 -14.66 3.49 -19.77
CA ILE A 27 -14.22 4.90 -19.70
C ILE A 27 -13.52 5.37 -21.00
N GLY A 28 -13.25 4.45 -21.95
CA GLY A 28 -12.71 4.77 -23.27
C GLY A 28 -12.44 3.55 -24.16
N GLU A 29 -12.21 3.80 -25.44
CA GLU A 29 -11.99 2.76 -26.48
C GLU A 29 -10.59 2.11 -26.43
N ILE A 30 -9.63 2.76 -25.76
CA ILE A 30 -8.22 2.35 -25.76
C ILE A 30 -7.88 1.82 -24.36
N PRO A 31 -7.42 0.56 -24.23
CA PRO A 31 -6.93 0.03 -22.96
C PRO A 31 -5.77 0.87 -22.42
N VAL A 32 -5.86 1.33 -21.16
CA VAL A 32 -4.79 2.08 -20.49
C VAL A 32 -4.07 1.16 -19.51
N ASP A 33 -2.82 0.81 -19.82
CA ASP A 33 -1.95 0.07 -18.90
C ASP A 33 -1.31 1.04 -17.89
N ARG A 34 -1.85 1.08 -16.67
CA ARG A 34 -1.32 1.91 -15.57
C ARG A 34 -0.15 1.28 -14.80
N PHE A 35 0.19 0.03 -15.09
CA PHE A 35 1.32 -0.68 -14.49
C PHE A 35 2.57 -0.61 -15.35
N SER A 36 2.41 -0.30 -16.65
CA SER A 36 3.53 0.08 -17.49
C SER A 36 4.18 1.36 -16.94
N VAL A 37 5.42 1.22 -16.48
CA VAL A 37 6.24 2.36 -16.05
C VAL A 37 6.63 3.13 -17.30
N ASN A 38 5.81 4.09 -17.72
CA ASN A 38 6.14 4.91 -18.87
C ASN A 38 6.84 6.20 -18.42
N THR A 39 8.10 6.36 -18.87
CA THR A 39 8.97 7.53 -18.62
C THR A 39 8.64 8.70 -19.56
N GLU A 40 7.52 8.66 -20.27
CA GLU A 40 7.20 9.69 -21.26
C GLU A 40 6.36 10.83 -20.67
N LYS A 41 7.12 11.91 -20.40
CA LYS A 41 6.78 13.31 -20.20
C LYS A 41 5.37 13.71 -20.70
N GLN A 42 4.53 14.16 -19.77
CA GLN A 42 3.26 14.82 -20.09
C GLN A 42 3.47 16.02 -21.04
N PRO A 43 2.67 16.17 -22.10
CA PRO A 43 2.58 17.42 -22.84
C PRO A 43 1.86 18.47 -21.98
N SER A 44 2.54 19.58 -21.71
CA SER A 44 1.95 20.77 -21.10
C SER A 44 0.91 21.37 -22.05
N VAL A 45 -0.38 21.30 -21.70
CA VAL A 45 -1.41 22.05 -22.42
C VAL A 45 -1.26 23.52 -22.05
N GLY A 46 -0.73 24.27 -23.02
CA GLY A 46 -0.69 25.72 -23.02
C GLY A 46 -2.07 26.34 -23.29
N SER A 47 -2.20 27.56 -22.79
CA SER A 47 -3.29 28.52 -22.96
C SER A 47 -3.94 28.53 -24.35
N SER A 48 -5.27 28.41 -24.38
CA SER A 48 -6.07 29.11 -25.38
C SER A 48 -7.42 29.53 -24.79
N SER A 49 -7.57 30.85 -24.72
CA SER A 49 -8.76 31.62 -24.39
C SER A 49 -10.07 31.09 -24.99
N SER A 50 -11.11 30.99 -24.17
CA SER A 50 -12.50 31.00 -24.62
C SER A 50 -13.34 31.75 -23.59
N GLU A 51 -13.98 32.82 -24.06
CA GLU A 51 -14.70 33.83 -23.30
C GLU A 51 -15.85 33.22 -22.49
N ILE A 52 -15.89 33.49 -21.18
CA ILE A 52 -17.08 33.26 -20.35
C ILE A 52 -17.68 34.60 -20.00
N ARG A 53 -18.89 34.84 -20.53
CA ARG A 53 -19.74 35.98 -20.20
C ARG A 53 -20.13 35.98 -18.72
N GLU A 54 -20.05 37.17 -18.15
CA GLU A 54 -20.26 37.55 -16.76
C GLU A 54 -21.67 37.20 -16.26
N ILE A 55 -21.77 36.33 -15.24
CA ILE A 55 -22.96 36.25 -14.38
C ILE A 55 -22.51 36.62 -12.96
N LYS A 56 -22.85 37.85 -12.58
CA LYS A 56 -22.70 38.38 -11.21
C LYS A 56 -23.75 37.76 -10.31
N THR A 57 -23.32 36.92 -9.38
CA THR A 57 -24.08 36.66 -8.15
C THR A 57 -23.15 36.86 -6.97
N LYS A 58 -23.38 37.95 -6.23
CA LYS A 58 -22.72 38.24 -4.96
C LYS A 58 -23.00 37.11 -3.99
N VAL A 59 -21.97 36.41 -3.56
CA VAL A 59 -21.95 35.68 -2.29
C VAL A 59 -20.82 36.29 -1.49
N ASP A 60 -21.16 36.91 -0.37
CA ASP A 60 -20.22 37.56 0.53
C ASP A 60 -19.27 36.51 1.12
N VAL A 61 -18.06 36.44 0.58
CA VAL A 61 -16.94 35.71 1.18
C VAL A 61 -16.17 36.70 2.02
N ILE A 62 -16.11 36.42 3.33
CA ILE A 62 -15.26 37.13 4.29
C ILE A 62 -13.83 37.07 3.79
N SER A 63 -13.28 38.24 3.45
CA SER A 63 -11.89 38.45 3.07
C SER A 63 -10.99 38.29 4.30
N VAL A 64 -10.35 37.13 4.44
CA VAL A 64 -9.14 37.03 5.27
C VAL A 64 -7.96 37.39 4.39
N SER A 65 -7.43 38.59 4.62
CA SER A 65 -6.19 39.08 4.00
C SER A 65 -5.06 38.10 4.20
N GLY A 66 -4.35 37.81 3.10
CA GLY A 66 -3.21 36.93 3.07
C GLY A 66 -2.10 37.41 4.00
N ASN A 67 -1.65 36.50 4.84
CA ASN A 67 -0.25 36.43 5.24
C ASN A 67 0.25 35.10 4.68
N ASP A 68 1.28 35.18 3.84
CA ASP A 68 1.92 34.03 3.21
C ASP A 68 2.44 33.06 4.28
N ILE A 69 1.67 32.01 4.55
CA ILE A 69 2.22 30.85 5.26
C ILE A 69 2.97 30.05 4.20
N GLU A 70 4.27 30.31 4.10
CA GLU A 70 5.20 29.45 3.38
C GLU A 70 4.95 28.00 3.81
N ARG A 71 4.53 27.18 2.85
CA ARG A 71 4.42 25.74 3.02
C ARG A 71 5.81 25.25 3.42
N PRO A 72 6.01 24.60 4.59
CA PRO A 72 7.34 24.16 4.98
C PRO A 72 7.86 23.25 3.88
N ALA A 73 9.05 23.57 3.37
CA ALA A 73 9.70 22.84 2.30
C ALA A 73 9.67 21.35 2.65
N ARG A 74 9.12 20.54 1.74
CA ARG A 74 9.16 19.07 1.83
C ARG A 74 10.61 18.70 2.14
N ALA A 75 10.86 18.20 3.36
CA ALA A 75 12.20 17.87 3.80
C ALA A 75 12.83 16.95 2.75
N GLN A 76 13.77 17.49 1.99
CA GLN A 76 14.58 16.71 1.07
C GLN A 76 15.45 15.82 1.95
N ILE A 77 15.07 14.56 2.10
CA ILE A 77 15.93 13.55 2.70
C ILE A 77 17.14 13.48 1.79
N LYS A 78 18.24 14.10 2.23
CA LYS A 78 19.52 14.06 1.53
C LYS A 78 19.92 12.60 1.40
N SER A 79 19.97 12.12 0.16
CA SER A 79 20.54 10.83 -0.22
C SER A 79 22.05 10.84 0.02
N THR A 80 22.45 10.81 1.28
CA THR A 80 23.85 10.56 1.67
C THR A 80 24.00 9.07 1.92
N ASN A 81 24.48 8.37 0.89
CA ASN A 81 25.20 7.10 0.99
C ASN A 81 24.49 5.94 1.74
N LEU A 82 23.42 5.39 1.15
CA LEU A 82 22.64 4.25 1.66
C LEU A 82 23.27 2.86 1.41
N LYS A 83 24.57 2.77 1.15
CA LYS A 83 25.17 1.50 0.71
C LYS A 83 25.62 0.55 1.81
N ASN A 84 25.45 0.82 3.12
CA ASN A 84 26.01 -0.09 4.14
C ASN A 84 25.39 -0.10 5.57
N GLN A 85 24.09 0.15 5.78
CA GLN A 85 23.53 0.19 7.16
C GLN A 85 22.16 -0.48 7.40
N PHE A 86 21.77 -1.46 6.61
CA PHE A 86 20.63 -2.32 6.98
C PHE A 86 21.09 -3.77 6.93
N GLN A 87 21.30 -4.40 8.08
CA GLN A 87 21.16 -5.86 8.12
C GLN A 87 19.75 -6.16 7.64
N SER A 88 19.62 -6.98 6.61
CA SER A 88 18.29 -7.34 6.14
C SER A 88 17.61 -8.16 7.24
N ALA A 89 16.31 -7.95 7.46
CA ALA A 89 15.56 -8.74 8.43
C ALA A 89 15.65 -10.25 8.11
N GLY A 90 15.82 -10.61 6.83
CA GLY A 90 16.03 -11.97 6.37
C GLY A 90 17.35 -12.57 6.86
N ASP A 91 18.46 -11.82 6.82
CA ASP A 91 19.76 -12.32 7.29
C ASP A 91 19.73 -12.62 8.80
N LEU A 92 19.14 -11.70 9.58
CA LEU A 92 18.96 -11.89 11.02
C LEU A 92 18.09 -13.10 11.32
N ALA A 93 16.96 -13.25 10.62
CA ALA A 93 16.09 -14.41 10.79
C ALA A 93 16.78 -15.72 10.41
N SER A 94 17.62 -15.72 9.38
CA SER A 94 18.35 -16.91 8.92
C SER A 94 19.45 -17.38 9.89
N ALA A 95 19.93 -16.47 10.75
CA ALA A 95 20.92 -16.78 11.77
C ALA A 95 20.30 -17.39 13.05
N CYS A 96 18.98 -17.30 13.22
CA CYS A 96 18.27 -17.86 14.37
C CYS A 96 18.00 -19.35 14.17
N SER A 97 18.19 -20.14 15.23
CA SER A 97 18.00 -21.60 15.21
C SER A 97 16.76 -22.05 15.98
N THR A 98 16.22 -21.19 16.84
CA THR A 98 15.03 -21.45 17.67
C THR A 98 13.99 -20.32 17.54
N LEU A 99 12.75 -20.62 17.93
CA LEU A 99 11.67 -19.64 17.88
C LEU A 99 11.90 -18.50 18.89
N GLU A 100 12.46 -18.83 20.04
CA GLU A 100 12.82 -17.88 21.09
C GLU A 100 13.94 -16.93 20.64
N GLU A 101 14.97 -17.44 19.95
CA GLU A 101 16.00 -16.61 19.33
C GLU A 101 15.41 -15.68 18.27
N LEU A 102 14.51 -16.20 17.44
CA LEU A 102 13.83 -15.40 16.41
C LEU A 102 12.98 -14.29 17.04
N GLU A 103 12.23 -14.59 18.11
CA GLU A 103 11.43 -13.60 18.83
C GLU A 103 12.32 -12.48 19.38
N MET A 104 13.43 -12.83 20.04
CA MET A 104 14.38 -11.85 20.58
C MET A 104 14.98 -10.99 19.46
N ALA A 105 15.37 -11.59 18.34
CA ALA A 105 15.93 -10.87 17.19
C ALA A 105 14.91 -9.90 16.59
N VAL A 106 13.65 -10.32 16.42
CA VAL A 106 12.57 -9.47 15.90
C VAL A 106 12.28 -8.30 16.84
N ARG A 107 12.22 -8.55 18.16
CA ARG A 107 12.02 -7.49 19.17
C ARG A 107 13.18 -6.49 19.21
N ALA A 108 14.41 -6.94 19.00
CA ALA A 108 15.61 -6.10 18.96
C ALA A 108 15.86 -5.43 17.60
N PHE A 109 15.09 -5.78 16.56
CA PHE A 109 15.32 -5.26 15.22
C PHE A 109 15.01 -3.75 15.14
N GLU A 110 16.01 -2.95 14.76
CA GLU A 110 15.89 -1.48 14.62
C GLU A 110 15.77 -1.03 13.15
N GLY A 111 15.86 -1.96 12.20
CA GLY A 111 15.75 -1.66 10.76
C GLY A 111 14.33 -1.40 10.27
N CYS A 112 13.32 -1.43 11.15
CA CYS A 112 11.92 -1.26 10.80
C CYS A 112 11.41 0.13 11.21
N THR A 113 10.98 0.95 10.25
CA THR A 113 10.43 2.28 10.52
C THR A 113 9.10 2.23 11.27
N LEU A 114 8.30 1.16 11.09
CA LEU A 114 7.01 0.98 11.77
C LEU A 114 7.16 0.85 13.29
N LYS A 115 8.30 0.34 13.76
CA LYS A 115 8.60 0.20 15.19
C LYS A 115 8.61 1.54 15.93
N LYS A 116 8.88 2.64 15.22
CA LYS A 116 8.91 3.99 15.81
C LYS A 116 7.54 4.48 16.27
N THR A 117 6.47 3.95 15.67
CA THR A 117 5.09 4.34 15.97
C THR A 117 4.26 3.24 16.61
N ALA A 118 4.73 1.99 16.54
CA ALA A 118 4.08 0.86 17.19
C ALA A 118 4.29 0.91 18.71
N THR A 119 3.31 0.43 19.45
CA THR A 119 3.38 0.31 20.92
C THR A 119 4.05 -0.99 21.31
N ASN A 120 3.65 -2.11 20.69
CA ASN A 120 4.19 -3.43 20.99
C ASN A 120 4.56 -4.18 19.71
N THR A 121 5.64 -4.95 19.79
CA THR A 121 5.95 -5.93 18.75
C THR A 121 5.03 -7.15 18.91
N VAL A 122 4.23 -7.41 17.88
CA VAL A 122 3.39 -8.60 17.76
C VAL A 122 4.14 -9.65 16.96
N PHE A 123 4.56 -10.74 17.63
CA PHE A 123 5.39 -11.79 17.02
C PHE A 123 4.53 -12.96 16.52
N ALA A 124 4.24 -13.92 17.38
CA ALA A 124 3.40 -15.08 17.09
C ALA A 124 2.74 -15.56 18.39
N ASP A 125 1.64 -16.29 18.26
CA ASP A 125 0.96 -16.98 19.36
C ASP A 125 0.49 -18.36 18.87
N GLY A 126 0.42 -19.34 19.77
CA GLY A 126 0.03 -20.72 19.46
C GLY A 126 1.12 -21.76 19.72
N ASN A 127 0.88 -22.98 19.21
CA ASN A 127 1.76 -24.12 19.43
C ASN A 127 2.89 -24.16 18.37
N PRO A 128 4.19 -24.09 18.76
CA PRO A 128 5.31 -24.20 17.82
C PRO A 128 5.36 -25.54 17.06
N GLN A 129 4.72 -26.58 17.60
CA GLN A 129 4.61 -27.90 16.98
C GLN A 129 3.32 -28.07 16.16
N ALA A 130 2.58 -26.99 15.90
CA ALA A 130 1.39 -27.03 15.06
C ALA A 130 1.74 -27.43 13.62
N ARG A 131 0.87 -28.23 13.00
CA ARG A 131 1.03 -28.64 11.59
C ARG A 131 0.63 -27.55 10.60
N ILE A 132 -0.10 -26.53 11.06
CA ILE A 132 -0.66 -25.45 10.25
C ILE A 132 -0.28 -24.13 10.91
N MET A 133 0.21 -23.19 10.12
CA MET A 133 0.53 -21.82 10.52
C MET A 133 -0.34 -20.85 9.72
N PHE A 134 -0.98 -19.91 10.41
CA PHE A 134 -1.74 -18.83 9.79
C PHE A 134 -0.91 -17.55 9.81
N VAL A 135 -0.76 -16.92 8.66
CA VAL A 135 0.00 -15.67 8.49
C VAL A 135 -0.96 -14.59 8.01
N GLY A 136 -1.13 -13.54 8.82
CA GLY A 136 -1.92 -12.37 8.47
C GLY A 136 -1.10 -11.31 7.74
N GLU A 137 -1.68 -10.12 7.60
CA GLU A 137 -1.00 -8.94 7.07
C GLU A 137 -0.11 -8.26 8.13
N ALA A 138 -0.45 -7.05 8.56
CA ALA A 138 0.18 -6.33 9.65
C ALA A 138 -0.72 -6.33 10.91
N PRO A 139 -0.14 -6.17 12.11
CA PRO A 139 -0.93 -6.01 13.32
C PRO A 139 -1.79 -4.74 13.27
N GLY A 140 -3.07 -4.88 13.62
CA GLY A 140 -3.99 -3.77 13.79
C GLY A 140 -3.83 -3.07 15.13
N ALA A 141 -4.72 -2.11 15.42
CA ALA A 141 -4.67 -1.30 16.64
C ALA A 141 -4.88 -2.12 17.94
N ASP A 142 -5.74 -3.15 17.89
CA ASP A 142 -5.99 -3.98 19.08
C ASP A 142 -4.87 -4.98 19.31
N GLU A 143 -4.27 -5.50 18.24
CA GLU A 143 -3.08 -6.33 18.25
C GLU A 143 -1.87 -5.56 18.78
N ASP A 144 -1.61 -4.35 18.27
CA ASP A 144 -0.53 -3.48 18.74
C ASP A 144 -0.70 -3.13 20.22
N ARG A 145 -1.93 -2.87 20.68
CA ARG A 145 -2.18 -2.57 22.10
C ARG A 145 -1.93 -3.77 23.02
N GLN A 146 -2.26 -4.98 22.58
CA GLN A 146 -2.18 -6.19 23.40
C GLN A 146 -0.89 -7.00 23.19
N GLY A 147 -0.12 -6.71 22.14
CA GLY A 147 1.07 -7.47 21.77
C GLY A 147 0.75 -8.89 21.27
N LYS A 148 -0.49 -9.17 20.86
CA LYS A 148 -0.96 -10.50 20.46
C LYS A 148 -1.60 -10.48 19.07
N PRO A 149 -1.36 -11.50 18.23
CA PRO A 149 -1.96 -11.56 16.90
C PRO A 149 -3.45 -11.93 16.98
N PHE A 150 -4.23 -11.49 15.98
CA PHE A 150 -5.64 -11.88 15.79
C PHE A 150 -6.56 -11.68 17.01
N VAL A 151 -6.42 -10.56 17.75
CA VAL A 151 -7.28 -10.23 18.90
C VAL A 151 -8.39 -9.23 18.57
N GLY A 152 -8.29 -8.54 17.43
CA GLY A 152 -9.27 -7.58 16.94
C GLY A 152 -10.55 -8.22 16.40
N ALA A 153 -11.40 -7.41 15.75
CA ALA A 153 -12.68 -7.87 15.21
C ALA A 153 -12.52 -9.03 14.20
N SER A 154 -11.59 -8.90 13.25
CA SER A 154 -11.28 -9.94 12.27
C SER A 154 -10.72 -11.21 12.91
N GLY A 155 -9.87 -11.06 13.94
CA GLY A 155 -9.32 -12.19 14.68
C GLY A 155 -10.37 -12.97 15.49
N LYS A 156 -11.34 -12.26 16.08
CA LYS A 156 -12.50 -12.90 16.74
C LYS A 156 -13.36 -13.70 15.77
N LEU A 157 -13.52 -13.23 14.53
CA LEU A 157 -14.24 -13.97 13.50
C LEU A 157 -13.43 -15.19 13.03
N PHE A 158 -12.13 -15.00 12.81
CA PHE A 158 -11.20 -16.08 12.47
C PHE A 158 -11.27 -17.22 13.49
N ASN A 159 -11.17 -16.91 14.79
CA ASN A 159 -11.26 -17.89 15.88
C ASN A 159 -12.60 -18.65 15.95
N LYS A 160 -13.66 -18.19 15.29
CA LYS A 160 -14.94 -18.93 15.20
C LYS A 160 -14.98 -19.91 14.04
N MET A 161 -14.09 -19.76 13.06
CA MET A 161 -14.03 -20.60 11.86
C MET A 161 -13.05 -21.76 11.99
N VAL A 162 -12.03 -21.62 12.84
CA VAL A 162 -10.95 -22.60 13.05
C VAL A 162 -11.15 -23.47 14.29
#